data_AF-A0A3C0QWI8-F1
#
_entry.id   AF-A0A3C0QWI8-F1
#
_cell.length_a   1.000
_cell.length_b   1.000
_cell.length_c   1.000
_cell.angle_alpha   90.00
_cell.angle_beta   90.00
_cell.angle_gamma   90.00
#
_symmetry.space_group_name_H-M   'P 1'
#
loop_
_entity.id
_entity.type
_entity.pdbx_description
1 polymer ?
#
loop_
_entity_poly.entity_id
_entity_poly.type
_entity_poly.pdbx_seq_one_letter_code
_entity_poly.pdbx_strand_id
1 'polypeptide(L)'
;TGAFSVIPGIAMAGKTGTVQNPHGENHSVFIAFAPLDNPKIAISVIVENSGYGSLWAAPIASLMIEKYLNRIIQRPEFERRILEANFLNAGIQ
;
A
#
# COMPACT_ATOMS: atom_id res chain seq x y z
N THR A 1 -1.22 -2.66 -13.04
CA THR A 1 -0.56 -3.09 -11.79
C THR A 1 0.12 -1.87 -11.18
N GLY A 2 -0.33 -1.38 -10.02
CA GLY A 2 0.27 -0.20 -9.35
C GLY A 2 -0.50 1.13 -9.41
N ALA A 3 -1.68 1.19 -10.05
CA ALA A 3 -2.45 2.44 -10.19
C ALA A 3 -2.77 3.12 -8.84
N PHE A 4 -3.01 2.34 -7.79
CA PHE A 4 -3.30 2.83 -6.44
C PHE A 4 -2.07 3.27 -5.63
N SER A 5 -0.88 3.20 -6.24
CA SER A 5 0.37 3.54 -5.58
C SER A 5 0.82 4.98 -5.89
N VAL A 6 0.24 5.62 -6.92
CA VAL A 6 0.64 6.94 -7.43
C VAL A 6 0.62 8.02 -6.34
N ILE A 7 1.73 8.75 -6.20
CA ILE A 7 1.86 9.93 -5.35
C ILE A 7 2.08 11.13 -6.28
N PRO A 8 1.24 12.19 -6.25
CA PRO A 8 1.47 13.38 -7.07
C PRO A 8 2.87 13.96 -6.85
N GLY A 9 3.63 14.15 -7.93
CA GLY A 9 4.97 14.72 -7.89
C GLY A 9 6.10 13.80 -7.40
N ILE A 10 5.81 12.55 -7.02
CA ILE A 10 6.83 11.57 -6.59
C ILE A 10 6.73 10.33 -7.47
N ALA A 11 7.71 10.16 -8.36
CA ALA A 11 7.87 8.93 -9.12
C ALA A 11 8.45 7.82 -8.23
N MET A 12 7.91 6.61 -8.34
CA MET A 12 8.39 5.45 -7.59
C MET A 12 8.27 4.17 -8.42
N ALA A 13 9.15 3.21 -8.13
CA ALA A 13 9.07 1.87 -8.68
C ALA A 13 8.59 0.90 -7.60
N GLY A 14 7.68 0.01 -7.97
CA GLY A 14 7.17 -0.99 -7.04
C GLY A 14 6.55 -2.18 -7.75
N LYS A 15 6.45 -3.29 -7.03
CA LYS A 15 5.86 -4.54 -7.48
C LYS A 15 4.81 -4.98 -6.48
N THR A 16 3.62 -5.28 -6.98
CA THR A 16 2.56 -5.93 -6.20
C THR A 16 2.75 -7.44 -6.26
N GLY A 17 2.55 -8.12 -5.13
CA GLY A 17 2.44 -9.55 -5.01
C GLY A 17 1.11 -9.92 -4.37
N THR A 18 0.58 -11.10 -4.72
CA THR A 18 -0.49 -11.74 -3.97
C THR A 18 0.11 -13.05 -3.45
N VAL A 19 0.16 -13.22 -2.13
CA VAL A 19 0.68 -14.44 -1.52
C VAL A 19 -0.52 -15.32 -1.21
N GLN A 20 -0.57 -16.50 -1.82
CA GLN A 20 -1.67 -17.43 -1.60
C GLN A 20 -1.64 -17.98 -0.18
N ASN A 21 -2.78 -17.93 0.49
CA ASN A 21 -2.98 -18.55 1.79
C ASN A 21 -3.88 -19.78 1.63
N PRO A 22 -3.39 -21.01 1.82
CA PRO A 22 -4.21 -22.22 1.70
C PRO A 22 -5.22 -22.37 2.86
N HIS A 23 -5.13 -21.56 3.91
CA HIS A 23 -5.99 -21.62 5.09
C HIS A 23 -6.90 -20.39 5.27
N GLY A 24 -7.01 -19.52 4.26
CA GLY A 24 -7.83 -18.30 4.34
C GLY A 24 -7.68 -17.38 3.12
N GLU A 25 -8.04 -16.10 3.29
CA GLU A 25 -7.88 -15.08 2.23
C GLU A 25 -6.40 -14.83 1.89
N ASN A 26 -6.12 -14.55 0.62
CA ASN A 26 -4.78 -14.24 0.16
C ASN A 26 -4.21 -12.99 0.86
N HIS A 27 -2.89 -12.95 1.02
CA HIS A 27 -2.22 -11.80 1.59
C HIS A 27 -1.84 -10.80 0.50
N SER A 28 -1.95 -9.53 0.88
CA SER A 28 -1.66 -8.41 0.01
C SER A 28 -0.24 -7.92 0.23
N VAL A 29 0.60 -7.95 -0.81
CA VAL A 29 2.01 -7.57 -0.70
C VAL A 29 2.36 -6.48 -1.69
N PHE A 30 3.09 -5.47 -1.22
CA PHE A 30 3.66 -4.45 -2.08
C PHE A 30 5.05 -4.06 -1.60
N ILE A 31 6.00 -4.09 -2.51
CA ILE A 31 7.36 -3.61 -2.28
C ILE A 31 7.64 -2.45 -3.24
N ALA A 32 8.24 -1.38 -2.74
CA ALA A 32 8.57 -0.21 -3.53
C ALA A 32 9.77 0.55 -2.99
N PHE A 33 10.36 1.39 -3.84
CA PHE A 33 11.30 2.42 -3.44
C PHE A 33 10.99 3.76 -4.12
N ALA A 34 11.30 4.85 -3.43
CA ALA A 34 11.01 6.21 -3.89
C ALA A 34 12.01 7.24 -3.32
N PRO A 35 12.24 8.37 -4.01
CA PRO A 35 11.91 8.62 -5.42
C PRO A 35 12.67 7.70 -6.39
N LEU A 36 12.21 7.58 -7.64
CA LEU A 36 12.81 6.70 -8.65
C LEU A 36 14.28 7.02 -8.94
N ASP A 37 14.60 8.29 -9.18
CA ASP A 37 15.93 8.72 -9.66
C ASP A 37 16.97 8.83 -8.53
N ASN A 38 16.54 9.10 -7.30
CA ASN A 38 17.41 9.21 -6.12
C ASN A 38 16.71 8.61 -4.89
N PRO A 39 16.66 7.26 -4.78
CA PRO A 39 15.88 6.59 -3.75
C PRO A 39 16.29 7.02 -2.34
N LYS A 40 15.30 7.41 -1.52
CA LYS A 40 15.48 7.78 -0.11
C LYS A 40 14.83 6.80 0.85
N ILE A 41 13.82 6.07 0.38
CA ILE A 41 13.10 5.06 1.15
C ILE A 41 12.83 3.85 0.28
N ALA A 42 13.01 2.66 0.87
CA ALA A 42 12.46 1.40 0.40
C ALA A 42 11.48 0.89 1.45
N ILE A 43 10.33 0.37 1.02
CA ILE A 43 9.26 -0.09 1.89
C ILE A 43 8.69 -1.41 1.37
N SER A 44 8.37 -2.30 2.31
CA SER A 44 7.59 -3.52 2.06
C SER A 44 6.38 -3.50 2.97
N VAL A 45 5.19 -3.60 2.39
CA VAL A 45 3.92 -3.66 3.11
C VAL A 45 3.27 -5.01 2.84
N ILE A 46 2.89 -5.69 3.92
CA ILE A 46 2.15 -6.94 3.90
C ILE A 46 0.88 -6.73 4.70
N VAL A 47 -0.28 -7.05 4.11
CA VAL A 47 -1.57 -7.04 4.79
C VAL A 47 -2.16 -8.45 4.72
N GLU A 48 -2.23 -9.11 5.86
CA GLU A 48 -2.76 -10.47 5.96
C GLU A 48 -4.28 -10.50 5.71
N ASN A 49 -4.77 -11.64 5.21
CA ASN A 49 -6.19 -11.93 4.98
C ASN A 49 -7.00 -10.81 4.28
N SER A 50 -6.39 -10.12 3.31
CA SER A 50 -6.95 -8.90 2.71
C SER A 50 -7.28 -9.03 1.22
N GLY A 51 -7.24 -10.26 0.69
CA GLY A 51 -7.60 -10.57 -0.69
C GLY A 51 -6.54 -10.10 -1.70
N TYR A 52 -6.93 -9.25 -2.66
CA TYR A 52 -6.07 -8.86 -3.78
C TYR A 52 -4.92 -7.93 -3.40
N GLY A 53 -3.70 -8.30 -3.82
CA GLY A 53 -2.43 -7.67 -3.47
C GLY A 53 -2.22 -6.19 -3.75
N SER A 54 -2.95 -5.66 -4.74
CA SER A 54 -2.82 -4.26 -5.14
C SER A 54 -3.80 -3.32 -4.45
N LEU A 55 -4.81 -3.85 -3.74
CA LEU A 55 -5.95 -3.06 -3.27
C LEU A 55 -5.68 -2.36 -1.94
N TRP A 56 -4.75 -2.88 -1.13
CA TRP A 56 -4.48 -2.39 0.22
C TRP A 56 -3.00 -2.06 0.47
N ALA A 57 -2.09 -3.01 0.19
CA ALA A 57 -0.67 -2.81 0.45
C ALA A 57 -0.07 -1.63 -0.35
N ALA A 58 -0.49 -1.45 -1.60
CA ALA A 58 -0.03 -0.35 -2.46
C ALA A 58 -0.50 1.06 -2.00
N PRO A 59 -1.79 1.29 -1.69
CA PRO A 59 -2.26 2.53 -1.04
C PRO A 59 -1.54 2.87 0.27
N ILE A 60 -1.35 1.88 1.15
CA ILE A 60 -0.69 2.08 2.45
C ILE A 60 0.75 2.53 2.22
N ALA A 61 1.49 1.84 1.35
CA ALA A 61 2.84 2.24 1.01
C ALA A 61 2.89 3.66 0.40
N SER A 62 1.92 4.03 -0.43
CA SER A 62 1.81 5.37 -1.03
C SER A 62 1.73 6.46 0.04
N LEU A 63 0.87 6.30 1.04
CA LEU A 63 0.71 7.26 2.15
C LEU A 63 1.97 7.33 3.02
N MET A 64 2.58 6.19 3.31
CA MET A 64 3.80 6.10 4.13
C MET A 64 5.00 6.79 3.45
N ILE A 65 5.17 6.55 2.14
CA ILE A 65 6.22 7.20 1.33
C ILE A 65 5.96 8.71 1.24
N GLU A 66 4.73 9.13 0.98
CA GLU A 66 4.36 10.55 0.92
C GLU A 66 4.70 11.26 2.23
N LYS A 67 4.27 10.69 3.37
CA LYS A 67 4.54 11.24 4.70
C LYS A 67 6.04 11.27 5.01
N TYR A 68 6.80 10.26 4.59
CA TYR A 68 8.24 10.21 4.82
C TYR A 68 8.96 11.33 4.05
N LEU A 69 8.66 11.49 2.76
CA LEU A 69 9.33 12.44 1.87
C LEU A 69 8.88 13.89 2.11
N ASN A 70 7.57 14.12 2.28
CA ASN A 70 6.99 15.46 2.39
C ASN A 70 6.76 15.90 3.83
N ARG A 71 6.94 15.02 4.82
CA ARG A 71 6.61 15.22 6.25
C ARG A 71 5.11 15.37 6.57
N ILE A 72 4.28 15.56 5.55
CA ILE A 72 2.82 15.67 5.64
C ILE A 72 2.16 14.79 4.57
N ILE A 73 0.90 14.44 4.79
CA ILE A 73 0.05 13.80 3.77
C ILE A 73 -0.82 14.89 3.14
N GLN A 74 -0.81 15.00 1.82
CA GLN A 74 -1.57 16.01 1.08
C GLN A 74 -2.91 15.46 0.55
N ARG A 75 -3.26 14.21 0.91
CA ARG A 75 -4.43 13.47 0.43
C ARG A 75 -5.31 12.98 1.60
N PRO A 76 -5.96 13.89 2.35
CA PRO A 76 -6.64 13.55 3.61
C PRO A 76 -7.81 12.57 3.43
N GLU A 77 -8.62 12.70 2.38
CA GLU A 77 -9.72 11.75 2.08
C GLU A 77 -9.19 10.34 1.77
N PHE A 78 -8.03 10.27 1.11
CA PHE A 78 -7.39 8.99 0.80
C PHE A 78 -6.80 8.36 2.06
N GLU A 79 -6.16 9.15 2.91
CA GLU A 79 -5.68 8.71 4.22
C GLU A 79 -6.84 8.19 5.08
N ARG A 80 -7.93 8.94 5.18
CA ARG A 80 -9.12 8.57 5.94
C ARG A 80 -9.68 7.22 5.50
N ARG A 81 -9.85 7.01 4.19
CA ARG A 81 -10.32 5.72 3.65
C ARG A 81 -9.43 4.55 4.07
N ILE A 82 -8.12 4.74 4.12
CA ILE A 82 -7.17 3.70 4.52
C ILE A 82 -7.21 3.46 6.03
N LEU A 83 -7.36 4.51 6.84
CA LEU A 83 -7.49 4.41 8.29
C LEU A 83 -8.82 3.77 8.73
N GLU A 84 -9.91 4.01 8.00
CA GLU A 84 -11.23 3.44 8.27
C GLU A 84 -11.38 2.00 7.74
N ALA A 85 -10.40 1.51 6.97
CA ALA A 85 -10.43 0.14 6.45
C ALA A 85 -10.26 -0.88 7.59
N ASN A 86 -11.21 -1.82 7.69
CA ASN A 86 -11.18 -2.88 8.69
C ASN A 86 -10.92 -4.24 8.02
N PHE A 87 -9.78 -4.85 8.35
CA PHE A 87 -9.33 -6.15 7.82
C PHE A 87 -9.64 -7.32 8.77
N LEU A 88 -10.13 -7.05 9.98
CA LEU A 88 -10.34 -8.06 11.02
C LEU A 88 -11.71 -8.75 10.91
N ASN A 89 -12.67 -8.11 10.23
CA ASN A 89 -14.06 -8.60 10.13
C ASN A 89 -14.43 -9.15 8.74
N ALA A 90 -13.46 -9.34 7.84
CA ALA A 90 -13.73 -9.79 6.46
C ALA A 90 -14.31 -11.22 6.34
N GLY A 91 -14.40 -11.97 7.46
CA GLY A 91 -14.89 -13.34 7.51
C GLY A 91 -16.24 -13.55 8.22
N ILE A 92 -17.01 -12.49 8.52
CA ILE A 92 -18.38 -12.62 9.05
C ILE A 92 -19.35 -11.81 8.18
N GLN A 93 -19.73 -12.39 7.05
CA GLN A 93 -21.04 -12.19 6.41
C GLN A 93 -21.54 -13.53 5.88
#